data_AF-A0A4Y2JV69-F1
#
_entry.id   AF-A0A4Y2JV69-F1
#
_cell.length_a   1.000
_cell.length_b   1.000
_cell.length_c   1.000
_cell.angle_alpha   90.00
_cell.angle_beta   90.00
_cell.angle_gamma   90.00
#
_symmetry.space_group_name_H-M   'P 1'
#
loop_
_entity.id
_entity.type
_entity.pdbx_description
1 polymer ?
#
loop_
_entity_poly.entity_id
_entity_poly.type
_entity_poly.pdbx_seq_one_letter_code
_entity_poly.pdbx_strand_id
1 'polypeptide(L)'
;MTADQLKSLCNLETRTQRLEYLSFLFKKEMHKISDAVKKLEKMKERTSRKPELVYGAKKHSLEYGLGRNTALLSVRTQAMNKFYKYRLANATLFGVKIVLDLSYDPFMTEKEKSACVTQLALIYSANRKNRDPYDLHFCNALSSYTSVQKFRTFLPKSSESFVTLTEKSYLDIFPKEKLVYLSPHAKETLQEYDHNAVYVIGAFVDTVKKQKISSSKADSEEIKSYSLPLDDYVLWGAGTKSLTVNQVFEIMLIMKNTGDWKKAFEIIPTRKIRRLEKEQIEKHNVPDKIFLVNTS
;
A
#
# COMPACT_ATOMS: atom_id res chain seq x y z
N MET A 1 -14.81 -30.43 8.75
CA MET A 1 -15.25 -29.42 9.75
C MET A 1 -14.40 -29.51 11.00
N THR A 2 -13.80 -28.40 11.45
CA THR A 2 -13.00 -28.35 12.70
C THR A 2 -13.87 -28.02 13.91
N ALA A 3 -13.38 -28.30 15.13
CA ALA A 3 -14.11 -28.04 16.38
C ALA A 3 -14.54 -26.57 16.53
N ASP A 4 -13.69 -25.62 16.13
CA ASP A 4 -14.00 -24.19 16.18
C ASP A 4 -15.07 -23.78 15.17
N GLN A 5 -15.11 -24.42 14.01
CA GLN A 5 -16.16 -24.18 13.00
C GLN A 5 -17.52 -24.68 13.49
N LEU A 6 -17.52 -25.78 14.25
CA LEU A 6 -18.72 -26.34 14.87
C LEU A 6 -19.26 -25.41 15.96
N LYS A 7 -18.40 -24.92 16.85
CA LYS A 7 -18.77 -23.89 17.84
C LYS A 7 -19.34 -22.63 17.19
N SER A 8 -18.71 -22.16 16.12
CA SER A 8 -19.18 -20.99 15.36
C SER A 8 -20.55 -21.21 14.72
N LEU A 9 -20.85 -22.44 14.25
CA LEU A 9 -22.15 -22.79 13.68
C LEU A 9 -23.24 -22.84 14.77
N CYS A 10 -22.93 -23.39 15.95
CA CYS A 10 -23.86 -23.45 17.08
C CYS A 10 -24.25 -22.06 17.62
N ASN A 11 -23.34 -21.10 17.53
CA ASN A 11 -23.56 -19.73 17.99
C ASN A 11 -24.45 -18.88 17.05
N LEU A 12 -24.79 -19.38 15.86
CA LEU A 12 -25.69 -18.68 14.93
C LEU A 12 -27.14 -19.00 15.30
N GLU A 13 -27.98 -17.97 15.47
CA GLU A 13 -29.35 -18.12 16.00
C GLU A 13 -30.35 -18.54 14.93
N THR A 14 -30.19 -18.03 13.70
CA THR A 14 -31.18 -18.25 12.63
C THR A 14 -30.77 -19.34 11.64
N ARG A 15 -31.77 -20.06 11.09
CA ARG A 15 -31.56 -21.11 10.07
C ARG A 15 -30.87 -20.56 8.82
N THR A 16 -31.21 -19.35 8.40
CA THR A 16 -30.66 -18.68 7.21
C THR A 16 -29.16 -18.42 7.38
N GLN A 17 -28.73 -17.87 8.52
CA GLN A 17 -27.32 -17.65 8.83
C GLN A 17 -26.52 -18.96 8.86
N ARG A 18 -27.09 -20.04 9.42
CA ARG A 18 -26.45 -21.36 9.42
C ARG A 18 -26.25 -21.90 8.00
N LEU A 19 -27.25 -21.77 7.13
CA LEU A 19 -27.16 -22.20 5.73
C LEU A 19 -26.13 -21.38 4.94
N GLU A 20 -26.09 -20.06 5.14
CA GLU A 20 -25.08 -19.19 4.51
C GLU A 20 -23.67 -19.54 4.99
N TYR A 21 -23.50 -19.78 6.29
CA TYR A 21 -22.21 -20.19 6.85
C TYR A 21 -21.75 -21.55 6.33
N LEU A 22 -22.66 -22.54 6.23
CA LEU A 22 -22.35 -23.84 5.63
C LEU A 22 -22.01 -23.71 4.14
N SER A 23 -22.73 -22.86 3.39
CA SER A 23 -22.41 -22.56 1.98
C SER A 23 -21.02 -21.92 1.84
N PHE A 24 -20.67 -21.00 2.75
CA PHE A 24 -19.33 -20.41 2.81
C PHE A 24 -18.24 -21.46 3.08
N LEU A 25 -18.47 -22.35 4.05
CA LEU A 25 -17.53 -23.44 4.37
C LEU A 25 -17.35 -24.39 3.18
N PHE A 26 -18.44 -24.77 2.51
CA PHE A 26 -18.40 -25.60 1.32
C PHE A 26 -17.61 -24.94 0.18
N LYS A 27 -17.88 -23.67 -0.13
CA LYS A 27 -17.10 -22.91 -1.13
C LYS A 27 -15.61 -22.89 -0.79
N LYS A 28 -15.28 -22.70 0.49
CA LYS A 28 -13.89 -22.71 0.97
C LYS A 28 -13.23 -24.08 0.79
N GLU A 29 -13.94 -25.17 1.06
CA GLU A 29 -13.44 -26.54 0.82
C GLU A 29 -13.26 -26.84 -0.68
N MET A 30 -14.23 -26.47 -1.52
CA MET A 30 -14.14 -26.62 -2.97
C MET A 30 -12.95 -25.86 -3.56
N HIS A 31 -12.67 -24.64 -3.07
CA HIS A 31 -11.47 -23.90 -3.47
C HIS A 31 -10.19 -24.64 -3.08
N LYS A 32 -10.11 -25.22 -1.88
CA LYS A 32 -8.94 -26.02 -1.47
C LYS A 32 -8.73 -27.24 -2.36
N ILE A 33 -9.81 -27.95 -2.70
CA ILE A 33 -9.75 -29.13 -3.60
C ILE A 33 -9.28 -28.69 -4.99
N SER A 34 -9.86 -27.62 -5.55
CA SER A 34 -9.45 -27.07 -6.84
C SER A 34 -7.97 -26.68 -6.87
N ASP A 35 -7.49 -26.02 -5.82
CA ASP A 35 -6.08 -25.64 -5.70
C ASP A 35 -5.15 -26.86 -5.59
N ALA A 36 -5.58 -27.91 -4.88
CA ALA A 36 -4.84 -29.17 -4.79
C ALA A 36 -4.74 -29.88 -6.16
N VAL A 37 -5.85 -29.94 -6.91
CA VAL A 37 -5.88 -30.51 -8.27
C VAL A 37 -4.95 -29.74 -9.19
N LYS A 38 -5.04 -28.41 -9.23
CA LYS A 38 -4.15 -27.56 -10.04
C LYS A 38 -2.68 -27.75 -9.67
N LYS A 39 -2.37 -27.98 -8.40
CA LYS A 39 -1.00 -28.23 -7.92
C LYS A 39 -0.48 -29.59 -8.42
N LEU A 40 -1.32 -30.63 -8.40
CA LEU A 40 -0.98 -31.96 -8.91
C LEU A 40 -0.78 -31.94 -10.44
N GLU A 41 -1.65 -31.26 -11.19
CA GLU A 41 -1.50 -31.09 -12.63
C GLU A 41 -0.19 -30.41 -12.99
N LYS A 42 0.12 -29.27 -12.35
CA LYS A 42 1.41 -28.58 -12.53
C LYS A 42 2.61 -29.45 -12.16
N MET A 43 2.49 -30.33 -11.17
CA MET A 43 3.55 -31.25 -10.78
C MET A 43 3.75 -32.36 -11.82
N LYS A 44 2.67 -32.91 -12.39
CA LYS A 44 2.72 -33.87 -13.50
C LYS A 44 3.36 -33.24 -14.74
N GLU A 45 2.91 -32.04 -15.13
CA GLU A 45 3.47 -31.26 -16.26
C GLU A 45 4.98 -30.98 -16.08
N ARG A 46 5.41 -30.62 -14.86
CA ARG A 46 6.84 -30.45 -14.56
C ARG A 46 7.63 -31.74 -14.67
N THR A 47 7.02 -32.87 -14.33
CA THR A 47 7.67 -34.18 -14.34
C THR A 47 7.80 -34.71 -15.78
N SER A 48 6.78 -34.50 -16.62
CA SER A 48 6.81 -34.88 -18.04
C SER A 48 7.78 -34.03 -18.87
N ARG A 49 8.02 -32.76 -18.51
CA ARG A 49 9.00 -31.88 -19.19
C ARG A 49 10.46 -32.16 -18.86
N LYS A 50 10.76 -32.84 -17.74
CA LYS A 50 12.14 -33.18 -17.34
C LYS A 50 12.87 -34.08 -18.34
N PRO A 51 12.30 -35.18 -18.88
CA PRO A 51 13.00 -36.05 -19.82
C PRO A 51 13.33 -35.39 -21.16
N GLU A 52 12.52 -34.45 -21.66
CA GLU A 52 12.83 -33.70 -22.91
C GLU A 52 14.07 -32.81 -22.79
N LEU A 53 14.42 -32.37 -21.58
CA LEU A 53 15.58 -31.50 -21.35
C LEU A 53 16.93 -32.24 -21.31
N VAL A 54 16.92 -33.58 -21.23
CA VAL A 54 18.12 -34.39 -20.91
C VAL A 54 18.75 -35.08 -22.13
N TYR A 55 18.08 -35.16 -23.28
CA TYR A 55 18.67 -35.83 -24.45
C TYR A 55 19.51 -34.86 -25.30
N GLY A 56 20.83 -35.10 -25.33
CA GLY A 56 21.71 -34.60 -26.39
C GLY A 56 22.91 -33.74 -25.99
N ALA A 57 23.28 -33.64 -24.70
CA ALA A 57 24.49 -32.89 -24.32
C ALA A 57 25.75 -33.58 -24.88
N LYS A 58 26.26 -33.11 -26.02
CA LYS A 58 27.62 -33.45 -26.45
C LYS A 58 28.56 -32.90 -25.38
N LYS A 59 29.48 -33.73 -24.90
CA LYS A 59 30.37 -33.50 -23.73
C LYS A 59 31.20 -32.19 -23.77
N HIS A 60 31.22 -31.48 -24.91
CA HIS A 60 32.04 -30.29 -25.16
C HIS A 60 31.36 -29.13 -25.94
N SER A 61 30.03 -29.10 -26.14
CA SER A 61 29.35 -27.96 -26.76
C SER A 61 28.58 -27.09 -25.75
N LEU A 62 28.81 -25.77 -25.78
CA LEU A 62 28.00 -24.78 -25.07
C LEU A 62 26.61 -24.69 -25.72
N GLU A 63 25.66 -25.48 -25.24
CA GLU A 63 24.29 -25.45 -25.73
C GLU A 63 23.43 -24.46 -24.94
N TYR A 64 22.88 -23.47 -25.65
CA TYR A 64 21.99 -22.46 -25.08
C TYR A 64 20.53 -22.92 -25.05
N GLY A 65 19.83 -22.69 -23.94
CA GLY A 65 18.41 -23.06 -23.81
C GLY A 65 17.87 -23.05 -22.38
N LEU A 66 16.54 -23.13 -22.23
CA LEU A 66 15.86 -23.12 -20.93
C LEU A 66 16.26 -24.37 -20.13
N GLY A 67 17.01 -24.19 -19.03
CA GLY A 67 17.58 -25.30 -18.25
C GLY A 67 19.02 -25.70 -18.64
N ARG A 68 19.63 -24.99 -19.60
CA ARG A 68 21.04 -25.12 -20.02
C ARG A 68 21.81 -23.81 -19.78
N ASN A 69 23.04 -23.72 -20.30
CA ASN A 69 23.83 -22.49 -20.23
C ASN A 69 23.06 -21.37 -20.94
N THR A 70 22.75 -20.27 -20.25
CA THR A 70 22.03 -19.15 -20.87
C THR A 70 22.83 -17.89 -20.60
N ALA A 71 23.12 -17.10 -21.64
CA ALA A 71 23.78 -15.80 -21.48
C ALA A 71 22.91 -14.79 -20.69
N LEU A 72 21.59 -15.00 -20.72
CA LEU A 72 20.61 -14.27 -19.92
C LEU A 72 20.42 -14.96 -18.55
N LEU A 73 20.78 -14.28 -17.46
CA LEU A 73 20.45 -14.75 -16.12
C LEU A 73 18.92 -14.79 -15.95
N SER A 74 18.38 -15.98 -15.69
CA SER A 74 17.00 -16.10 -15.21
C SER A 74 16.90 -15.38 -13.87
N VAL A 75 16.14 -14.28 -13.83
CA VAL A 75 15.84 -13.56 -12.59
C VAL A 75 14.89 -14.42 -11.76
N ARG A 76 15.47 -15.25 -10.88
CA ARG A 76 14.70 -16.06 -9.94
C ARG A 76 14.09 -15.16 -8.86
N THR A 77 12.96 -15.59 -8.31
CA THR A 77 12.29 -14.89 -7.20
C THR A 77 13.22 -14.66 -6.01
N GLN A 78 14.14 -15.60 -5.73
CA GLN A 78 15.15 -15.45 -4.68
C GLN A 78 16.12 -14.30 -4.97
N ALA A 79 16.64 -14.19 -6.20
CA ALA A 79 17.54 -13.12 -6.60
C ALA A 79 16.82 -11.76 -6.54
N MET A 80 15.57 -11.70 -7.01
CA MET A 80 14.74 -10.51 -6.92
C MET A 80 14.42 -10.13 -5.47
N ASN A 81 14.16 -11.11 -4.60
CA ASN A 81 13.94 -10.87 -3.18
C ASN A 81 15.19 -10.31 -2.50
N LYS A 82 16.38 -10.84 -2.84
CA LYS A 82 17.67 -10.35 -2.37
C LYS A 82 17.91 -8.92 -2.85
N PHE A 83 17.62 -8.62 -4.11
CA PHE A 83 17.69 -7.27 -4.67
C PHE A 83 16.79 -6.30 -3.89
N TYR A 84 15.51 -6.62 -3.69
CA TYR A 84 14.61 -5.77 -2.91
C TYR A 84 15.06 -5.56 -1.45
N LYS A 85 15.66 -6.58 -0.82
CA LYS A 85 16.24 -6.45 0.52
C LYS A 85 17.38 -5.44 0.55
N TYR A 86 18.29 -5.48 -0.42
CA TYR A 86 19.38 -4.48 -0.49
C TYR A 86 18.86 -3.05 -0.64
N ARG A 87 17.79 -2.85 -1.41
CA ARG A 87 17.16 -1.52 -1.53
C ARG A 87 16.60 -1.04 -0.20
N LEU A 88 15.91 -1.91 0.51
CA LEU A 88 15.37 -1.58 1.84
C LEU A 88 16.49 -1.29 2.83
N ALA A 89 17.56 -2.09 2.84
CA ALA A 89 18.73 -1.85 3.68
C ALA A 89 19.37 -0.48 3.39
N ASN A 90 19.50 -0.12 2.11
CA ASN A 90 20.00 1.19 1.70
C ASN A 90 19.05 2.32 2.14
N ALA A 91 17.73 2.13 2.02
CA ALA A 91 16.73 3.09 2.48
C ALA A 91 16.76 3.26 4.01
N THR A 92 16.96 2.20 4.79
CA THR A 92 17.09 2.31 6.25
C THR A 92 18.29 3.16 6.65
N LEU A 93 19.41 3.05 5.94
CA LEU A 93 20.62 3.83 6.23
C LEU A 93 20.54 5.28 5.75
N PHE A 94 20.09 5.51 4.52
CA PHE A 94 20.22 6.82 3.84
C PHE A 94 18.91 7.38 3.29
N GLY A 95 17.84 6.60 3.29
CA GLY A 95 16.56 6.98 2.71
C GLY A 95 15.77 7.96 3.57
N VAL A 96 14.87 8.69 2.90
CA VAL A 96 13.88 9.56 3.54
C VAL A 96 13.00 8.72 4.46
N LYS A 97 12.67 9.28 5.63
CA LYS A 97 11.84 8.60 6.64
C LYS A 97 10.38 8.92 6.40
N ILE A 98 9.51 7.93 6.60
CA ILE A 98 8.06 8.15 6.62
C ILE A 98 7.46 7.34 7.77
N VAL A 99 6.51 7.96 8.46
CA VAL A 99 5.91 7.42 9.67
C VAL A 99 4.47 7.00 9.40
N LEU A 100 4.11 5.83 9.88
CA LEU A 100 2.74 5.35 9.99
C LEU A 100 2.33 5.32 11.46
N ASP A 101 1.36 6.13 11.83
CA ASP A 101 0.88 6.27 13.20
C ASP A 101 -0.25 5.26 13.49
N LEU A 102 0.04 4.28 14.36
CA LEU A 102 -0.87 3.18 14.71
C LEU A 102 -1.71 3.42 15.98
N SER A 103 -1.75 4.65 16.49
CA SER A 103 -2.52 5.01 17.71
C SER A 103 -4.04 4.86 17.60
N TYR A 104 -4.58 4.51 16.42
CA TYR A 104 -6.01 4.54 16.15
C TYR A 104 -6.77 3.25 16.42
N ASP A 105 -6.11 2.20 16.93
CA ASP A 105 -6.75 0.89 17.17
C ASP A 105 -8.04 0.97 18.02
N PRO A 106 -8.10 1.77 19.11
CA PRO A 106 -9.32 1.90 19.92
C PRO A 106 -10.52 2.52 19.18
N PHE A 107 -10.27 3.27 18.11
CA PHE A 107 -11.31 3.96 17.34
C PHE A 107 -11.85 3.14 16.16
N MET A 108 -11.29 1.94 15.91
CA MET A 108 -11.66 1.07 14.79
C MET A 108 -12.43 -0.16 15.26
N THR A 109 -13.43 -0.58 14.48
CA THR A 109 -14.08 -1.89 14.66
C THR A 109 -13.17 -3.04 14.22
N GLU A 110 -13.42 -4.28 14.64
CA GLU A 110 -12.58 -5.44 14.23
C GLU A 110 -12.49 -5.63 12.70
N LYS A 111 -13.55 -5.26 11.96
CA LYS A 111 -13.55 -5.26 10.49
C LYS A 111 -12.60 -4.20 9.94
N GLU A 112 -12.65 -2.99 10.47
CA GLU A 112 -11.77 -1.86 10.09
C GLU A 112 -10.31 -2.13 10.48
N LYS A 113 -10.05 -2.71 11.67
CA LYS A 113 -8.71 -3.15 12.07
C LYS A 113 -8.12 -4.13 11.07
N SER A 114 -8.91 -5.11 10.63
CA SER A 114 -8.47 -6.12 9.66
C SER A 114 -8.21 -5.51 8.27
N ALA A 115 -9.03 -4.53 7.86
CA ALA A 115 -8.80 -3.74 6.65
C ALA A 115 -7.53 -2.87 6.76
N CYS A 116 -7.30 -2.23 7.91
CA CYS A 116 -6.11 -1.44 8.19
C CYS A 116 -4.85 -2.29 8.06
N VAL A 117 -4.81 -3.48 8.69
CA VAL A 117 -3.68 -4.42 8.57
C VAL A 117 -3.40 -4.79 7.10
N THR A 118 -4.45 -4.99 6.31
CA THR A 118 -4.32 -5.25 4.88
C THR A 118 -3.69 -4.07 4.15
N GLN A 119 -4.11 -2.84 4.45
CA GLN A 119 -3.53 -1.62 3.86
C GLN A 119 -2.05 -1.44 4.28
N LEU A 120 -1.68 -1.72 5.53
CA LEU A 120 -0.28 -1.67 5.99
C LEU A 120 0.59 -2.70 5.27
N ALA A 121 0.07 -3.91 5.04
CA ALA A 121 0.78 -4.94 4.28
C ALA A 121 0.98 -4.55 2.80
N LEU A 122 0.01 -3.84 2.21
CA LEU A 122 0.13 -3.28 0.86
C LEU A 122 1.21 -2.19 0.81
N ILE A 123 1.26 -1.30 1.82
CA ILE A 123 2.29 -0.26 1.93
C ILE A 123 3.68 -0.88 1.97
N TYR A 124 3.90 -1.86 2.86
CA TYR A 124 5.18 -2.58 2.94
C TYR A 124 5.57 -3.19 1.59
N SER A 125 4.60 -3.83 0.91
CA SER A 125 4.82 -4.47 -0.37
C SER A 125 5.12 -3.48 -1.51
N ALA A 126 4.44 -2.33 -1.53
CA ALA A 126 4.65 -1.26 -2.51
C ALA A 126 6.02 -0.60 -2.32
N ASN A 127 6.38 -0.28 -1.07
CA ASN A 127 7.66 0.31 -0.72
C ASN A 127 8.83 -0.59 -1.16
N ARG A 128 8.74 -1.88 -0.83
CA ARG A 128 9.78 -2.87 -1.15
C ARG A 128 10.06 -3.00 -2.66
N LYS A 129 9.04 -2.82 -3.49
CA LYS A 129 9.15 -2.92 -4.95
C LYS A 129 9.64 -1.62 -5.59
N ASN A 130 9.53 -0.49 -4.89
CA ASN A 130 9.84 0.82 -5.44
C ASN A 130 11.34 0.98 -5.78
N ARG A 131 11.65 1.91 -6.68
CA ARG A 131 13.02 2.21 -7.07
C ARG A 131 13.86 2.71 -5.88
N ASP A 132 13.27 3.62 -5.14
CA ASP A 132 13.89 4.32 -4.04
C ASP A 132 12.90 4.31 -2.85
N PRO A 133 12.93 3.23 -2.04
CA PRO A 133 11.99 3.05 -0.94
C PRO A 133 12.17 4.12 0.14
N TYR A 134 11.11 4.35 0.90
CA TYR A 134 11.23 5.01 2.20
C TYR A 134 11.80 4.07 3.25
N ASP A 135 12.42 4.65 4.28
CA ASP A 135 12.57 3.97 5.56
C ASP A 135 11.24 4.06 6.33
N LEU A 136 10.60 2.91 6.54
CA LEU A 136 9.28 2.83 7.15
C LEU A 136 9.38 2.74 8.67
N HIS A 137 8.72 3.68 9.34
CA HIS A 137 8.57 3.70 10.79
C HIS A 137 7.09 3.54 11.17
N PHE A 138 6.78 2.45 11.85
CA PHE A 138 5.46 2.19 12.41
C PHE A 138 5.52 2.55 13.90
N CYS A 139 5.01 3.74 14.25
CA CYS A 139 5.07 4.31 15.59
C CYS A 139 3.75 4.10 16.35
N ASN A 140 3.77 4.31 17.67
CA ASN A 140 2.63 4.03 18.56
C ASN A 140 2.10 2.60 18.42
N ALA A 141 2.97 1.65 18.09
CA ALA A 141 2.61 0.28 17.77
C ALA A 141 2.52 -0.60 19.03
N LEU A 142 1.63 -0.24 19.95
CA LEU A 142 1.44 -0.91 21.23
C LEU A 142 1.18 -2.42 21.04
N SER A 143 1.89 -3.27 21.79
CA SER A 143 1.71 -4.72 21.71
C SER A 143 0.30 -5.20 22.12
N SER A 144 -0.46 -4.37 22.84
CA SER A 144 -1.86 -4.64 23.20
C SER A 144 -2.85 -4.47 22.03
N TYR A 145 -2.46 -3.79 20.96
CA TYR A 145 -3.33 -3.49 19.82
C TYR A 145 -3.51 -4.70 18.90
N THR A 146 -4.77 -5.05 18.62
CA THR A 146 -5.13 -6.18 17.76
C THR A 146 -4.56 -6.01 16.34
N SER A 147 -4.58 -4.80 15.80
CA SER A 147 -4.03 -4.50 14.47
C SER A 147 -2.52 -4.75 14.43
N VAL A 148 -1.77 -4.33 15.45
CA VAL A 148 -0.33 -4.51 15.56
C VAL A 148 0.04 -5.99 15.65
N GLN A 149 -0.67 -6.77 16.47
CA GLN A 149 -0.45 -8.21 16.59
C GLN A 149 -0.68 -8.93 15.25
N LYS A 150 -1.77 -8.61 14.57
CA LYS A 150 -2.08 -9.16 13.23
C LYS A 150 -1.00 -8.73 12.22
N PHE A 151 -0.58 -7.47 12.23
CA PHE A 151 0.43 -6.94 11.31
C PHE A 151 1.81 -7.57 11.52
N ARG A 152 2.24 -7.80 12.78
CA ARG A 152 3.49 -8.53 13.09
C ARG A 152 3.56 -9.90 12.43
N THR A 153 2.41 -10.57 12.26
CA THR A 153 2.34 -11.89 11.61
C THR A 153 2.59 -11.82 10.10
N PHE A 154 2.28 -10.67 9.47
CA PHE A 154 2.53 -10.44 8.03
C PHE A 154 3.99 -10.07 7.76
N LEU A 155 4.66 -9.42 8.69
CA LEU A 155 6.06 -9.05 8.53
C LEU A 155 6.95 -10.30 8.53
N PRO A 156 8.03 -10.32 7.71
CA PRO A 156 9.01 -11.38 7.79
C PRO A 156 9.57 -11.49 9.22
N LYS A 157 9.52 -12.69 9.80
CA LYS A 157 10.04 -12.96 11.15
C LYS A 157 11.57 -12.79 11.29
N SER A 158 12.26 -12.60 10.17
CA SER A 158 13.71 -12.37 10.15
C SER A 158 14.01 -10.91 10.51
N SER A 159 15.15 -10.67 11.15
CA SER A 159 15.72 -9.32 11.38
C SER A 159 15.92 -8.52 10.07
N GLU A 160 15.81 -9.19 8.92
CA GLU A 160 15.92 -8.63 7.57
C GLU A 160 14.66 -7.93 7.04
N SER A 161 13.65 -7.64 7.88
CA SER A 161 12.46 -6.92 7.42
C SER A 161 12.77 -5.47 7.03
N PHE A 162 13.87 -4.87 7.53
CA PHE A 162 14.29 -3.49 7.29
C PHE A 162 13.14 -2.49 7.45
N VAL A 163 12.39 -2.68 8.55
CA VAL A 163 11.24 -1.87 8.95
C VAL A 163 11.31 -1.67 10.45
N THR A 164 11.04 -0.45 10.88
CA THR A 164 11.04 -0.09 12.30
C THR A 164 9.62 -0.17 12.85
N LEU A 165 9.36 -1.11 13.76
CA LEU A 165 8.07 -1.24 14.45
C LEU A 165 8.28 -0.95 15.94
N THR A 166 7.79 0.20 16.42
CA THR A 166 8.10 0.70 17.77
C THR A 166 6.84 1.13 18.52
N GLU A 167 6.84 0.87 19.83
CA GLU A 167 5.79 1.36 20.73
C GLU A 167 5.93 2.86 21.03
N LYS A 168 7.13 3.41 20.85
CA LYS A 168 7.43 4.84 21.05
C LYS A 168 6.63 5.74 20.10
N SER A 169 6.38 6.97 20.53
CA SER A 169 5.81 8.00 19.69
C SER A 169 6.82 8.50 18.67
N TYR A 170 6.33 8.95 17.52
CA TYR A 170 7.18 9.62 16.53
C TYR A 170 7.78 10.92 17.06
N LEU A 171 7.14 11.55 18.06
CA LEU A 171 7.65 12.72 18.77
C LEU A 171 8.95 12.43 19.53
N ASP A 172 9.12 11.20 20.01
CA ASP A 172 10.30 10.80 20.80
C ASP A 172 11.47 10.37 19.89
N ILE A 173 11.18 10.06 18.62
CA ILE A 173 12.14 9.49 17.66
C ILE A 173 12.67 10.58 16.72
N PHE A 174 11.81 11.53 16.33
CA PHE A 174 12.12 12.55 15.33
C PHE A 174 11.98 13.96 15.90
N PRO A 175 12.80 14.92 15.44
CA PRO A 175 12.67 16.31 15.84
C PRO A 175 11.34 16.88 15.34
N LYS A 176 10.61 17.54 16.24
CA LYS A 176 9.25 18.05 16.01
C LYS A 176 9.17 18.99 14.81
N GLU A 177 10.21 19.77 14.58
CA GLU A 177 10.28 20.78 13.51
C GLU A 177 10.28 20.16 12.11
N LYS A 178 10.73 18.90 11.98
CA LYS A 178 10.74 18.16 10.72
C LYS A 178 9.46 17.36 10.49
N LEU A 179 8.62 17.18 11.51
CA LEU A 179 7.42 16.36 11.41
C LEU A 179 6.33 17.11 10.64
N VAL A 180 5.71 16.40 9.69
CA VAL A 180 4.60 16.92 8.90
C VAL A 180 3.47 15.89 8.89
N TYR A 181 2.34 16.21 9.51
CA TYR A 181 1.21 15.32 9.61
C TYR A 181 0.28 15.45 8.40
N LEU A 182 0.04 14.36 7.66
CA LEU A 182 -0.89 14.35 6.53
C LEU A 182 -2.31 14.04 7.03
N SER A 183 -3.22 14.99 6.84
CA SER A 183 -4.63 14.84 7.19
C SER A 183 -5.55 15.44 6.13
N PRO A 184 -6.63 14.74 5.72
CA PRO A 184 -7.60 15.29 4.78
C PRO A 184 -8.39 16.49 5.33
N HIS A 185 -8.31 16.74 6.64
CA HIS A 185 -9.02 17.82 7.33
C HIS A 185 -8.12 18.99 7.75
N ALA A 186 -6.84 18.97 7.36
CA ALA A 186 -5.92 20.07 7.63
C ALA A 186 -6.35 21.34 6.89
N LYS A 187 -6.01 22.50 7.47
CA LYS A 187 -6.36 23.83 6.91
C LYS A 187 -5.50 24.19 5.70
N GLU A 188 -4.24 23.80 5.74
CA GLU A 188 -3.27 24.07 4.69
C GLU A 188 -3.15 22.88 3.73
N THR A 189 -2.70 23.16 2.52
CA THR A 189 -2.52 22.16 1.46
C THR A 189 -1.04 22.03 1.13
N LEU A 190 -0.56 20.80 0.98
CA LEU A 190 0.83 20.49 0.65
C LEU A 190 1.09 20.82 -0.82
N GLN A 191 1.73 21.95 -1.09
CA GLN A 191 2.03 22.40 -2.46
C GLN A 191 3.28 21.70 -3.01
N GLU A 192 4.31 21.57 -2.19
CA GLU A 192 5.61 21.01 -2.59
C GLU A 192 6.01 19.88 -1.64
N TYR A 193 6.73 18.90 -2.19
CA TYR A 193 7.28 17.79 -1.42
C TYR A 193 8.69 18.17 -0.92
N ASP A 194 8.91 18.09 0.39
CA ASP A 194 10.19 18.34 1.05
C ASP A 194 10.85 17.02 1.46
N HIS A 195 12.00 16.70 0.87
CA HIS A 195 12.77 15.48 1.20
C HIS A 195 13.42 15.52 2.58
N ASN A 196 13.52 16.69 3.23
CA ASN A 196 14.06 16.83 4.58
C ASN A 196 12.99 16.67 5.68
N ALA A 197 11.72 16.76 5.30
CA ALA A 197 10.60 16.55 6.20
C ALA A 197 10.34 15.06 6.46
N VAL A 198 9.77 14.76 7.63
CA VAL A 198 9.31 13.43 8.02
C VAL A 198 7.79 13.44 8.00
N TYR A 199 7.23 12.88 6.94
CA TYR A 199 5.77 12.81 6.79
C TYR A 199 5.17 11.72 7.68
N VAL A 200 4.08 12.06 8.37
CA VAL A 200 3.31 11.17 9.24
C VAL A 200 1.95 10.91 8.60
N ILE A 201 1.60 9.64 8.42
CA ILE A 201 0.27 9.22 7.93
C ILE A 201 -0.42 8.45 9.04
N GLY A 202 -1.63 8.87 9.40
CA GLY A 202 -2.46 8.12 10.35
C GLY A 202 -2.95 6.80 9.76
N ALA A 203 -2.61 5.68 10.41
CA ALA A 203 -3.10 4.36 10.04
C ALA A 203 -4.52 4.15 10.59
N PHE A 204 -5.47 4.85 9.99
CA PHE A 204 -6.87 4.84 10.38
C PHE A 204 -7.77 4.51 9.20
N VAL A 205 -8.66 3.53 9.38
CA VAL A 205 -9.66 3.14 8.39
C VAL A 205 -11.04 3.45 8.96
N ASP A 206 -11.64 4.54 8.50
CA ASP A 206 -13.01 4.93 8.88
C ASP A 206 -13.94 4.65 7.70
N THR A 207 -14.80 3.65 7.85
CA THR A 207 -15.76 3.28 6.80
C THR A 207 -17.13 3.91 7.01
N VAL A 208 -17.43 4.41 8.23
CA VAL A 208 -18.79 4.78 8.65
C VAL A 208 -18.89 6.24 9.08
N LYS A 209 -17.89 6.76 9.79
CA LYS A 209 -17.86 8.17 10.24
C LYS A 209 -16.72 8.88 9.49
N LYS A 210 -16.68 10.21 9.58
CA LYS A 210 -15.54 11.00 9.09
C LYS A 210 -15.08 11.85 10.24
N GLN A 211 -14.41 11.20 11.19
CA GLN A 211 -13.97 11.88 12.40
C GLN A 211 -12.68 12.67 12.12
N LYS A 212 -12.59 13.91 12.62
CA LYS A 212 -11.39 14.76 12.49
C LYS A 212 -10.27 14.38 13.46
N ILE A 213 -10.09 13.08 13.73
CA ILE A 213 -9.20 12.59 14.79
C ILE A 213 -7.74 12.92 14.46
N SER A 214 -7.30 12.68 13.23
CA SER A 214 -5.91 12.92 12.82
C SER A 214 -5.53 14.40 12.83
N SER A 215 -6.42 15.28 12.36
CA SER A 215 -6.19 16.74 12.41
C SER A 215 -6.16 17.24 13.86
N SER A 216 -7.13 16.83 14.68
CA SER A 216 -7.19 17.25 16.09
C SER A 216 -5.97 16.78 16.88
N LYS A 217 -5.47 15.58 16.57
CA LYS A 217 -4.25 15.04 17.15
C LYS A 217 -3.02 15.87 16.77
N ALA A 218 -2.85 16.17 15.48
CA ALA A 218 -1.74 17.00 15.01
C ALA A 218 -1.77 18.39 15.65
N ASP A 219 -2.95 19.00 15.79
CA ASP A 219 -3.13 20.29 16.46
C ASP A 219 -2.74 20.21 17.95
N SER A 220 -3.17 19.14 18.65
CA SER A 220 -2.83 18.94 20.08
C SER A 220 -1.35 18.68 20.33
N GLU A 221 -0.64 18.12 19.35
CA GLU A 221 0.80 17.87 19.42
C GLU A 221 1.62 19.05 18.85
N GLU A 222 0.93 20.07 18.33
CA GLU A 222 1.45 21.26 17.65
C GLU A 222 2.42 20.90 16.51
N ILE A 223 2.04 19.92 15.70
CA ILE A 223 2.77 19.51 14.50
C ILE A 223 2.11 20.15 13.29
N LYS A 224 2.92 20.60 12.32
CA LYS A 224 2.40 21.11 11.04
C LYS A 224 1.55 20.04 10.36
N SER A 225 0.34 20.41 9.96
CA SER A 225 -0.57 19.49 9.27
C SER A 225 -0.93 20.01 7.89
N TYR A 226 -0.90 19.12 6.89
CA TYR A 226 -1.28 19.45 5.52
C TYR A 226 -2.25 18.42 4.94
N SER A 227 -3.12 18.92 4.07
CA SER A 227 -3.98 18.15 3.18
C SER A 227 -3.26 17.96 1.84
N LEU A 228 -3.60 16.89 1.11
CA LEU A 228 -3.11 16.72 -0.26
C LEU A 228 -3.86 17.68 -1.20
N PRO A 229 -3.22 18.23 -2.24
CA PRO A 229 -3.84 19.14 -3.21
C PRO A 229 -4.76 18.38 -4.18
N LEU A 230 -5.77 17.69 -3.66
CA LEU A 230 -6.63 16.86 -4.50
C LEU A 230 -7.57 17.70 -5.36
N ASP A 231 -8.05 18.82 -4.83
CA ASP A 231 -9.04 19.66 -5.50
C ASP A 231 -8.45 20.43 -6.69
N ASP A 232 -7.14 20.65 -6.72
CA ASP A 232 -6.45 21.35 -7.80
C ASP A 232 -6.20 20.46 -9.02
N TYR A 233 -6.12 19.14 -8.82
CA TYR A 233 -5.68 18.20 -9.87
C TYR A 233 -6.72 17.12 -10.19
N VAL A 234 -7.71 16.87 -9.32
CA VAL A 234 -8.70 15.81 -9.48
C VAL A 234 -10.10 16.38 -9.52
N LEU A 235 -10.74 16.29 -10.70
CA LEU A 235 -12.17 16.55 -10.82
C LEU A 235 -12.95 15.37 -10.30
N TRP A 236 -13.52 15.54 -9.12
CA TRP A 236 -14.31 14.51 -8.47
C TRP A 236 -15.61 14.24 -9.24
N GLY A 237 -15.86 12.96 -9.52
CA GLY A 237 -17.14 12.49 -10.04
C GLY A 237 -18.09 12.15 -8.91
N ALA A 238 -18.58 10.91 -8.89
CA ALA A 238 -19.34 10.36 -7.77
C ALA A 238 -18.40 9.60 -6.82
N GLY A 239 -18.29 10.04 -5.57
CA GLY A 239 -17.49 9.36 -4.54
C GLY A 239 -17.04 10.26 -3.40
N THR A 240 -16.49 9.66 -2.33
CA THR A 240 -15.90 10.40 -1.23
C THR A 240 -14.46 10.80 -1.55
N LYS A 241 -14.09 12.04 -1.18
CA LYS A 241 -12.71 12.56 -1.24
C LYS A 241 -11.73 11.85 -0.28
N SER A 242 -12.17 10.79 0.40
CA SER A 242 -11.34 10.05 1.34
C SER A 242 -10.49 9.02 0.59
N LEU A 243 -9.19 9.10 0.78
CA LEU A 243 -8.21 8.15 0.26
C LEU A 243 -7.86 7.13 1.34
N THR A 244 -7.52 5.91 0.93
CA THR A 244 -7.04 4.89 1.87
C THR A 244 -5.60 5.17 2.29
N VAL A 245 -5.16 4.62 3.43
CA VAL A 245 -3.81 4.83 3.96
C VAL A 245 -2.74 4.41 2.94
N ASN A 246 -2.97 3.29 2.24
CA ASN A 246 -2.06 2.83 1.20
C ASN A 246 -2.03 3.74 -0.04
N GLN A 247 -3.16 4.37 -0.41
CA GLN A 247 -3.20 5.31 -1.53
C GLN A 247 -2.42 6.58 -1.22
N VAL A 248 -2.58 7.13 -0.01
CA VAL A 248 -1.81 8.29 0.45
C VAL A 248 -0.32 7.96 0.45
N PHE A 249 0.07 6.80 0.96
CA PHE A 249 1.46 6.35 0.92
C PHE A 249 2.02 6.24 -0.51
N GLU A 250 1.27 5.61 -1.43
CA GLU A 250 1.71 5.44 -2.82
C GLU A 250 1.84 6.80 -3.53
N ILE A 251 0.92 7.75 -3.29
CA ILE A 251 1.01 9.13 -3.79
C ILE A 251 2.30 9.78 -3.29
N MET A 252 2.58 9.72 -1.98
CA MET A 252 3.80 10.27 -1.40
C MET A 252 5.06 9.60 -1.95
N LEU A 253 5.00 8.31 -2.29
CA LEU A 253 6.10 7.57 -2.90
C LEU A 253 6.34 7.99 -4.35
N ILE A 254 5.29 8.30 -5.13
CA ILE A 254 5.47 8.86 -6.48
C ILE A 254 5.97 10.29 -6.40
N MET A 255 5.45 11.11 -5.48
CA MET A 255 5.90 12.50 -5.28
C MET A 255 7.38 12.56 -4.93
N LYS A 256 7.87 11.73 -4.01
CA LYS A 256 9.30 11.63 -3.69
C LYS A 256 10.17 11.36 -4.92
N ASN A 257 9.69 10.52 -5.83
CA ASN A 257 10.45 10.07 -7.00
C ASN A 257 10.36 11.02 -8.19
N THR A 258 9.27 11.78 -8.32
CA THR A 258 8.94 12.52 -9.56
C THR A 258 8.70 14.01 -9.36
N GLY A 259 8.32 14.44 -8.15
CA GLY A 259 7.90 15.81 -7.86
C GLY A 259 6.62 16.25 -8.57
N ASP A 260 5.86 15.34 -9.19
CA ASP A 260 4.73 15.68 -10.05
C ASP A 260 3.40 15.13 -9.50
N TRP A 261 2.54 16.04 -9.03
CA TRP A 261 1.22 15.73 -8.49
C TRP A 261 0.31 15.04 -9.51
N LYS A 262 0.41 15.39 -10.80
CA LYS A 262 -0.44 14.77 -11.84
C LYS A 262 -0.16 13.28 -11.92
N LYS A 263 1.13 12.90 -11.97
CA LYS A 263 1.54 11.49 -11.97
C LYS A 263 1.19 10.80 -10.67
N ALA A 264 1.32 11.47 -9.53
CA ALA A 264 1.00 10.89 -8.24
C ALA A 264 -0.50 10.54 -8.13
N PHE A 265 -1.39 11.39 -8.66
CA PHE A 265 -2.82 11.16 -8.60
C PHE A 265 -3.37 10.16 -9.64
N GLU A 266 -2.57 9.70 -10.61
CA GLU A 266 -2.95 8.60 -11.51
C GLU A 266 -3.22 7.28 -10.77
N ILE A 267 -2.68 7.12 -9.55
CA ILE A 267 -2.96 5.97 -8.67
C ILE A 267 -4.44 5.92 -8.26
N ILE A 268 -5.11 7.07 -8.23
CA ILE A 268 -6.50 7.16 -7.77
C ILE A 268 -7.39 6.45 -8.80
N PRO A 269 -8.19 5.45 -8.39
CA PRO A 269 -9.03 4.70 -9.33
C PRO A 269 -9.94 5.61 -10.14
N THR A 270 -9.95 5.42 -11.46
CA THR A 270 -10.72 6.22 -12.44
C THR A 270 -12.19 6.35 -12.10
N ARG A 271 -12.80 5.36 -11.43
CA ARG A 271 -14.19 5.44 -10.92
C ARG A 271 -14.47 6.61 -9.98
N LYS A 272 -13.46 7.17 -9.30
CA LYS A 272 -13.60 8.34 -8.42
C LYS A 272 -13.47 9.67 -9.18
N ILE A 273 -12.98 9.63 -10.42
CA ILE A 273 -12.62 10.79 -11.22
C ILE A 273 -13.71 11.01 -12.29
N ARG A 274 -14.21 12.24 -12.40
CA ARG A 274 -15.06 12.63 -13.54
C ARG A 274 -14.13 12.84 -14.73
N ARG A 275 -14.30 12.04 -15.78
CA ARG A 275 -13.59 12.27 -17.04
C ARG A 275 -14.12 13.58 -17.61
N LEU A 276 -13.27 14.59 -17.77
CA LEU A 276 -13.60 15.71 -18.65
C LEU A 276 -13.68 15.13 -20.06
N GLU A 277 -14.87 15.15 -20.65
CA GLU A 277 -14.97 15.15 -22.10
C GLU A 277 -14.26 16.42 -22.59
N LYS A 278 -13.44 16.28 -23.63
CA LYS A 278 -12.47 17.29 -24.09
C LYS A 278 -13.09 18.65 -24.49
N GLU A 279 -14.42 18.78 -24.48
CA GLU A 279 -15.15 19.94 -24.99
C GLU A 279 -15.27 21.13 -24.03
N GLN A 280 -14.88 21.00 -22.75
CA GLN A 280 -15.03 22.10 -21.77
C GLN A 280 -13.77 22.94 -21.53
N ILE A 281 -12.60 22.49 -21.98
CA ILE A 281 -11.33 23.21 -21.76
C ILE A 281 -11.23 24.46 -22.66
N GLU A 282 -11.91 24.49 -23.80
CA GLU A 282 -11.89 25.66 -24.72
C GLU A 282 -12.79 26.83 -24.27
N LYS A 283 -13.72 26.62 -23.31
CA LYS A 283 -14.72 27.66 -22.97
C LYS A 283 -14.37 28.55 -21.78
N HIS A 284 -13.22 28.38 -21.12
CA HIS A 284 -12.91 29.10 -19.88
C HIS A 284 -11.59 29.90 -19.86
N ASN A 285 -10.93 30.08 -21.00
CA ASN A 285 -9.73 30.91 -21.09
C ASN A 285 -9.83 31.97 -22.19
N VAL A 286 -10.67 32.99 -22.00
CA VAL A 286 -10.37 34.37 -22.44
C VAL A 286 -11.20 35.37 -21.61
N PRO A 287 -10.61 36.16 -20.71
CA PRO A 287 -11.06 37.52 -20.47
C PRO A 287 -10.23 38.45 -21.34
N ASP A 288 -10.84 38.92 -22.44
CA ASP A 288 -10.27 39.98 -23.27
C ASP A 288 -10.23 41.25 -22.44
N LYS A 289 -9.03 41.73 -22.11
CA LYS A 289 -8.76 43.16 -22.01
C LYS A 289 -7.27 43.50 -21.96
N ILE A 290 -6.93 44.41 -22.89
CA ILE A 290 -5.86 45.42 -22.87
C ILE A 290 -4.50 44.92 -23.37
N PHE A 291 -4.15 45.29 -24.61
CA PHE A 291 -3.15 46.34 -24.86
C PHE A 291 -3.43 47.00 -26.22
N LEU A 292 -3.93 48.25 -26.17
CA LEU A 292 -3.78 49.19 -27.27
C LEU A 292 -2.30 49.60 -27.30
N VAL A 293 -1.59 49.24 -28.36
CA VAL A 293 -0.35 49.93 -28.73
C VAL A 293 -0.57 50.48 -30.13
N ASN A 294 -0.89 51.77 -30.17
CA ASN A 294 -0.70 52.61 -31.34
C ASN A 294 0.78 52.62 -31.68
N THR A 295 1.13 52.29 -32.92
CA THR A 295 2.23 52.96 -33.64
C THR A 295 2.04 52.83 -35.14
N SER A 296 1.88 54.00 -35.76
CA SER A 296 2.19 54.41 -37.15
C SER A 296 1.57 53.66 -38.32
#